data_AF-M3HRU1-F1
#
_entry.id   AF-M3HRU1-F1
#
_cell.length_a   1.000
_cell.length_b   1.000
_cell.length_c   1.000
_cell.angle_alpha   90.00
_cell.angle_beta   90.00
_cell.angle_gamma   90.00
#
_symmetry.space_group_name_H-M   'P 1'
#
loop_
_entity.id
_entity.type
_entity.pdbx_description
1 polymer ?
#
loop_
_entity_poly.entity_id
_entity_poly.type
_entity_poly.pdbx_seq_one_letter_code
_entity_poly.pdbx_strand_id
1 'polypeptide(L)' 'MVKKIEISLDEVKRLFEFLENVHDWMHQPLHYQNPEFVEKFVTENYSEVKELYYHIVWNWLPKEIQNEIEEK' A
#
# COMPACT_ATOMS: atom_id res chain seq x y z
N MET A 1 17.13 12.83 -17.04
CA MET A 1 15.74 13.34 -17.16
C MET A 1 14.90 12.63 -16.11
N VAL A 2 14.14 13.36 -15.30
CA VAL A 2 13.17 12.76 -14.38
C VAL A 2 11.97 12.30 -15.22
N LYS A 3 11.71 10.98 -15.26
CA LYS A 3 10.49 10.45 -15.87
C LYS A 3 9.32 10.73 -14.91
N LYS A 4 8.17 11.11 -15.46
CA LYS A 4 6.93 11.36 -14.70
C LYS A 4 5.84 10.44 -15.22
N ILE A 5 4.92 10.07 -14.32
CA ILE A 5 3.68 9.37 -14.64
C ILE A 5 2.51 10.25 -14.20
N GLU A 6 1.39 10.11 -14.90
CA GLU A 6 0.11 10.72 -14.51
C GLU A 6 -0.72 9.67 -13.79
N ILE A 7 -1.28 10.02 -12.64
CA ILE A 7 -2.03 9.12 -11.77
C ILE A 7 -3.28 9.83 -11.26
N SER A 8 -4.32 9.05 -10.96
CA SER A 8 -5.58 9.59 -10.45
C SER A 8 -5.40 10.18 -9.05
N LEU A 9 -5.92 11.40 -8.84
CA LEU A 9 -5.88 12.04 -7.53
C LEU A 9 -6.67 11.23 -6.47
N ASP A 10 -7.78 10.61 -6.86
CA ASP A 10 -8.60 9.81 -5.94
C ASP A 10 -7.86 8.56 -5.47
N GLU A 11 -7.12 7.91 -6.38
CA GLU A 11 -6.31 6.74 -6.06
C GLU A 11 -5.11 7.11 -5.16
N VAL A 12 -4.48 8.27 -5.41
CA VAL A 12 -3.42 8.80 -4.53
C VAL A 12 -3.94 9.11 -3.15
N LYS A 13 -5.11 9.74 -3.06
CA LYS A 13 -5.75 10.05 -1.78
C LYS A 13 -6.06 8.77 -1.00
N ARG A 14 -6.65 7.76 -1.66
CA ARG A 14 -6.97 6.47 -1.04
C ARG A 14 -5.71 5.76 -0.53
N LEU A 15 -4.63 5.74 -1.32
CA LEU A 15 -3.35 5.20 -0.86
C LEU A 15 -2.82 5.97 0.35
N PHE A 16 -2.90 7.30 0.34
CA PHE A 16 -2.43 8.13 1.45
C PHE A 16 -3.21 7.85 2.75
N GLU A 17 -4.54 7.79 2.69
CA GLU A 17 -5.39 7.47 3.84
C GLU A 17 -5.08 6.08 4.41
N PHE A 18 -4.80 5.10 3.54
CA PHE A 18 -4.35 3.78 3.99
C PHE A 18 -2.99 3.84 4.70
N LEU A 19 -2.03 4.59 4.15
CA LEU A 19 -0.71 4.77 4.76
C LEU A 19 -0.78 5.51 6.10
N GLU A 20 -1.67 6.49 6.23
CA GLU A 20 -1.94 7.20 7.49
C GLU A 20 -2.48 6.22 8.54
N ASN A 21 -3.44 5.37 8.19
CA ASN A 21 -3.96 4.33 9.10
C ASN A 21 -2.87 3.35 9.54
N VAL A 22 -2.01 2.88 8.61
CA VAL A 22 -0.86 2.01 8.95
C VAL A 22 0.12 2.73 9.87
N HIS A 23 0.44 3.99 9.56
CA HIS A 23 1.35 4.82 10.35
C HIS A 23 0.83 5.03 11.78
N ASP A 24 -0.43 5.39 11.94
CA ASP A 24 -1.08 5.60 13.23
C ASP A 24 -1.12 4.32 14.06
N TRP A 25 -1.37 3.17 13.41
CA TRP A 25 -1.33 1.89 14.09
C TRP A 25 0.08 1.55 14.58
N MET A 26 1.11 1.80 13.78
CA MET A 26 2.53 1.60 14.15
C MET A 26 3.03 2.58 15.21
N HIS A 27 2.40 3.73 15.40
CA HIS A 27 2.75 4.67 16.47
C HIS A 27 2.45 4.14 17.89
N GLN A 28 1.76 3.02 18.02
CA GLN A 28 1.45 2.38 19.29
C GLN A 28 2.26 1.08 19.45
N PRO A 29 3.39 1.07 20.18
CA PRO A 29 4.24 -0.11 20.32
C PRO A 29 3.53 -1.37 20.82
N LEU A 30 2.50 -1.19 21.63
CA LEU A 30 1.69 -2.29 22.16
C LEU A 30 0.89 -3.02 21.06
N HIS A 31 0.58 -2.36 19.94
CA HIS A 31 -0.20 -2.96 18.86
C HIS A 31 0.59 -4.05 18.12
N TYR A 32 1.83 -3.77 17.72
CA TYR A 32 2.64 -4.77 17.00
C TYR A 32 3.40 -5.73 17.90
N GLN A 33 3.42 -5.50 19.22
CA GLN A 33 3.93 -6.46 20.19
C GLN A 33 2.91 -7.54 20.57
N ASN A 34 1.61 -7.29 20.33
CA ASN A 34 0.55 -8.26 20.59
C ASN A 34 0.12 -8.95 19.27
N PRO A 35 0.34 -10.28 19.12
CA PRO A 35 -0.05 -11.02 17.94
C PRO A 35 -1.55 -10.92 17.60
N GLU A 36 -2.44 -10.84 18.60
CA GLU A 36 -3.89 -10.73 18.35
C GLU A 36 -4.25 -9.39 17.69
N PHE A 37 -3.56 -8.31 18.08
CA PHE A 37 -3.76 -6.99 17.47
C PHE A 37 -3.16 -6.92 16.07
N VAL A 38 -2.04 -7.61 15.82
CA VAL A 38 -1.47 -7.77 14.48
C VAL A 38 -2.44 -8.53 13.58
N GLU A 39 -2.94 -9.70 14.02
CA GLU A 39 -3.85 -10.53 13.25
C GLU A 39 -5.15 -9.77 12.92
N LYS A 40 -5.72 -9.07 13.92
CA LYS A 40 -6.88 -8.22 13.72
C LYS A 40 -6.63 -7.13 12.68
N PHE A 41 -5.54 -6.37 12.83
CA PHE A 41 -5.19 -5.31 11.89
C PHE A 41 -4.99 -5.83 10.47
N VAL A 42 -4.26 -6.93 10.30
CA VAL A 42 -4.06 -7.56 8.99
C VAL A 42 -5.39 -7.99 8.39
N THR A 43 -6.25 -8.66 9.16
CA THR A 43 -7.55 -9.16 8.68
C THR A 43 -8.46 -8.03 8.21
N GLU A 44 -8.53 -6.95 8.98
CA GLU A 44 -9.36 -5.77 8.68
C GLU A 44 -8.86 -5.00 7.44
N ASN A 45 -7.55 -5.01 7.20
CA ASN A 45 -6.91 -4.16 6.19
C ASN A 45 -6.44 -4.92 4.94
N TYR A 46 -6.44 -6.26 4.95
CA TYR A 46 -5.88 -7.06 3.86
C TYR A 46 -6.58 -6.82 2.52
N SER A 47 -7.90 -6.66 2.53
CA SER A 47 -8.66 -6.38 1.30
C SER A 47 -8.22 -5.05 0.67
N GLU A 48 -7.99 -4.03 1.49
CA GLU A 48 -7.63 -2.69 1.02
C GLU A 48 -6.20 -2.66 0.49
N VAL A 49 -5.23 -3.20 1.25
CA VAL A 49 -3.84 -3.25 0.81
C VAL A 49 -3.67 -4.10 -0.46
N LYS A 50 -4.46 -5.17 -0.61
CA LYS A 50 -4.46 -6.02 -1.80
C LYS A 50 -4.92 -5.23 -3.02
N GLU A 51 -6.02 -4.48 -2.91
CA GLU A 51 -6.54 -3.64 -4.00
C GLU A 51 -5.52 -2.54 -4.38
N LEU A 52 -5.00 -1.85 -3.37
CA LEU A 52 -3.98 -0.81 -3.56
C LEU A 52 -2.74 -1.38 -4.27
N TYR A 53 -2.27 -2.55 -3.86
CA TYR A 53 -1.07 -3.17 -4.41
C TYR A 53 -1.29 -3.66 -5.85
N TYR A 54 -2.25 -4.57 -6.08
CA TYR A 54 -2.38 -5.26 -7.37
C TYR A 54 -3.11 -4.44 -8.44
N HIS A 55 -3.98 -3.51 -8.05
CA HIS A 55 -4.89 -2.85 -8.98
C HIS A 55 -4.66 -1.34 -9.10
N ILE A 56 -4.07 -0.69 -8.09
CA ILE A 56 -3.81 0.74 -8.15
C ILE A 56 -2.32 0.98 -8.42
N VAL A 57 -1.44 0.69 -7.46
CA VAL A 57 -0.02 0.97 -7.55
C VAL A 57 0.63 0.21 -8.71
N TRP A 58 0.30 -1.06 -8.89
CA TRP A 58 0.80 -1.85 -10.02
C TRP A 58 0.44 -1.23 -11.37
N ASN A 59 -0.77 -0.68 -11.51
CA ASN A 59 -1.25 -0.10 -12.75
C ASN A 59 -0.69 1.31 -13.02
N TRP A 60 -0.17 1.99 -12.00
CA TRP A 60 0.61 3.23 -12.18
C TRP A 60 1.98 2.98 -12.81
N LEU A 61 2.54 1.78 -12.66
CA LEU A 61 3.88 1.46 -13.14
C LEU A 61 3.89 1.21 -14.66
N PRO A 62 4.80 1.86 -15.42
CA PRO A 62 5.04 1.51 -16.81
C PRO A 62 5.43 0.04 -16.96
N LYS A 63 5.11 -0.58 -18.11
CA LYS A 63 5.37 -2.01 -18.33
C LYS A 63 6.84 -2.38 -18.22
N GLU A 64 7.75 -1.48 -18.57
CA GLU A 64 9.19 -1.72 -18.43
C GLU A 64 9.58 -1.90 -16.96
N ILE A 65 8.94 -1.15 -16.05
CA ILE A 65 9.18 -1.24 -14.61
C ILE A 65 8.48 -2.47 -14.01
N GLN A 66 7.29 -2.80 -14.49
CA GLN A 66 6.60 -4.03 -14.07
C GLN A 66 7.45 -5.28 -14.38
N ASN A 67 7.97 -5.38 -15.61
CA ASN A 67 8.85 -6.48 -16.01
C ASN A 67 10.12 -6.53 -15.16
N GLU A 68 10.74 -5.37 -14.87
CA GLU A 68 11.92 -5.30 -13.97
C GLU A 68 11.62 -5.83 -12.56
N ILE A 69 10.39 -5.67 -12.06
CA ILE A 69 9.99 -6.16 -10.74
C ILE A 69 9.70 -7.67 -10.79
N GLU A 70 9.07 -8.18 -11.83
CA GLU A 70 8.75 -9.61 -11.98
C GLU A 70 9.98 -10.49 -12.25
N GLU A 71 11.03 -9.93 -12.85
CA GLU A 71 12.29 -10.63 -13.16
C GLU A 71 13.30 -10.66 -12.00
N LYS A 72 12.97 -10.04 -10.85
CA LYS A 72 13.79 -10.05 -9.62
C LYS A 72 13.53 -11.27 -8.76
#